data_AF-A0A4R5FUY6-F1
#
_entry.id   AF-A0A4R5FUY6-F1
#
_cell.length_a   1.000
_cell.length_b   1.000
_cell.length_c   1.000
_cell.angle_alpha   90.00
_cell.angle_beta   90.00
_cell.angle_gamma   90.00
#
_symmetry.space_group_name_H-M   'P 1'
#
loop_
_entity.id
_entity.type
_entity.pdbx_description
1 polymer ?
#
loop_
_entity_poly.entity_id
_entity_poly.type
_entity_poly.pdbx_seq_one_letter_code
_entity_poly.pdbx_strand_id
1 'polypeptide(L)'
;MKKIAAVAGLVLLATFGATAAHGDGTDQHEVSEEQYETLLAQCRYAGTGKGRCRSTVKEIYRIGATDAKLDCRTYAGVSVCGTLKLSKAEQACIRDSVEGGISFRRAEVECYAFS
;
A
#
# COMPACT_ATOMS: atom_id res chain seq x y z
N MET A 1 -12.96 -45.61 -51.86
CA MET A 1 -13.58 -44.42 -52.47
C MET A 1 -14.09 -43.49 -51.37
N LYS A 2 -13.35 -42.42 -51.06
CA LYS A 2 -13.87 -41.18 -50.46
C LYS A 2 -12.83 -40.10 -50.77
N LYS A 3 -13.17 -39.24 -51.73
CA LYS A 3 -12.43 -38.04 -52.14
C LYS A 3 -12.83 -36.91 -51.18
N ILE A 4 -11.88 -36.10 -50.68
CA ILE A 4 -11.77 -34.61 -50.68
C ILE A 4 -10.35 -34.34 -50.10
N ALA A 5 -9.30 -33.83 -50.79
CA ALA A 5 -9.04 -32.46 -51.28
C ALA A 5 -9.38 -31.39 -50.22
N ALA A 6 -8.63 -30.35 -49.87
CA ALA A 6 -7.54 -29.56 -50.45
C ALA A 6 -7.03 -28.63 -49.29
N VAL A 7 -5.72 -28.43 -49.11
CA VAL A 7 -4.99 -27.18 -49.43
C VAL A 7 -4.85 -26.18 -48.25
N ALA A 8 -3.66 -25.55 -48.23
CA ALA A 8 -3.21 -24.37 -47.47
C ALA A 8 -2.93 -24.62 -45.98
N GLY A 9 -1.70 -24.54 -45.48
CA GLY A 9 -0.66 -23.57 -45.82
C GLY A 9 -0.96 -22.24 -45.12
N LEU A 10 -0.60 -22.11 -43.84
CA LEU A 10 -0.34 -20.81 -43.23
C LEU A 10 0.81 -20.92 -42.22
N VAL A 11 1.76 -20.03 -42.44
CA VAL A 11 3.02 -19.83 -41.74
C VAL A 11 2.78 -19.15 -40.38
N LEU A 12 3.53 -19.62 -39.38
CA LEU A 12 4.03 -18.98 -38.15
C LEU A 12 3.32 -17.71 -37.65
N LEU A 13 2.75 -17.81 -36.45
CA LEU A 13 2.99 -16.84 -35.38
C LEU A 13 3.14 -17.63 -34.08
N ALA A 14 4.39 -17.84 -33.66
CA ALA A 14 4.67 -18.13 -32.26
C ALA A 14 4.25 -16.89 -31.48
N THR A 15 3.00 -16.85 -31.02
CA THR A 15 2.60 -15.94 -29.97
C THR A 15 3.30 -16.42 -28.71
N PHE A 16 4.50 -15.89 -28.50
CA PHE A 16 5.08 -15.72 -27.19
C PHE A 16 4.09 -14.86 -26.39
N GLY A 17 3.06 -15.52 -25.84
CA GLY A 17 2.41 -15.03 -24.66
C GLY A 17 3.48 -15.05 -23.59
N ALA A 18 4.19 -13.94 -23.45
CA ALA A 18 4.89 -13.61 -22.23
C ALA A 18 3.82 -13.58 -21.14
N THR A 19 3.50 -14.75 -20.56
CA THR A 19 3.00 -14.80 -19.20
C THR A 19 4.12 -14.21 -18.39
N ALA A 20 4.01 -12.90 -18.15
CA ALA A 20 4.92 -12.17 -17.32
C ALA A 20 5.01 -12.96 -16.01
N ALA A 21 6.19 -13.53 -15.77
CA ALA A 21 6.54 -14.11 -14.49
C ALA A 21 6.31 -13.02 -13.45
N HIS A 22 5.23 -13.14 -12.69
CA HIS A 22 4.93 -12.25 -11.57
C HIS A 22 4.86 -13.10 -10.31
N GLY A 23 5.98 -13.10 -9.59
CA GLY A 23 6.02 -13.23 -8.14
C GLY A 23 6.02 -14.65 -7.59
N ASP A 24 7.15 -15.33 -7.69
CA ASP A 24 7.62 -16.13 -6.56
C ASP A 24 8.17 -15.16 -5.51
N GLY A 25 7.51 -15.09 -4.35
CA GLY A 25 7.96 -14.28 -3.22
C GLY A 25 6.84 -13.48 -2.57
N THR A 26 6.22 -14.07 -1.53
CA THR A 26 5.35 -13.47 -0.49
C THR A 26 4.26 -12.54 -1.00
N ASP A 27 2.98 -12.90 -0.81
CA ASP A 27 1.80 -12.08 -1.16
C ASP A 27 1.89 -10.66 -0.58
N GLN A 28 2.50 -9.74 -1.31
CA GLN A 28 2.52 -8.32 -0.98
C GLN A 28 1.10 -7.80 -1.11
N HIS A 29 0.68 -7.00 -0.14
CA HIS A 29 -0.65 -6.43 -0.08
C HIS A 29 -0.82 -5.39 -1.19
N GLU A 30 -1.71 -5.65 -2.13
CA GLU A 30 -2.02 -4.71 -3.20
C GLU A 30 -2.78 -3.50 -2.66
N VAL A 31 -2.38 -2.32 -3.11
CA VAL A 31 -3.03 -1.05 -2.83
C VAL A 31 -3.07 -0.20 -4.10
N SER A 32 -3.97 0.76 -4.17
CA SER A 32 -3.95 1.74 -5.26
C SER A 32 -2.70 2.63 -5.20
N GLU A 33 -2.37 3.28 -6.31
CA GLU A 33 -1.26 4.23 -6.39
C GLU A 33 -1.38 5.34 -5.32
N GLU A 34 -2.56 5.95 -5.18
CA GLU A 34 -2.83 6.99 -4.17
C GLU A 34 -2.62 6.49 -2.72
N GLN A 35 -3.08 5.28 -2.42
CA GLN A 35 -2.87 4.66 -1.11
C GLN A 35 -1.39 4.39 -0.85
N TYR A 36 -0.67 3.89 -1.85
CA TYR A 36 0.77 3.64 -1.77
C TYR A 36 1.55 4.93 -1.55
N GLU A 37 1.19 6.01 -2.26
CA GLU A 37 1.78 7.32 -2.05
C GLU A 37 1.51 7.85 -0.64
N THR A 38 0.30 7.67 -0.12
CA THR A 38 -0.04 8.05 1.26
C THR A 38 0.80 7.28 2.29
N LEU A 39 0.95 5.96 2.10
CA LEU A 39 1.80 5.09 2.93
C LEU A 39 3.27 5.52 2.91
N LEU A 40 3.79 5.98 1.77
CA LEU A 40 5.14 6.52 1.68
C LEU A 40 5.26 7.94 2.26
N ALA A 41 4.25 8.78 2.05
CA ALA A 41 4.22 10.16 2.49
C ALA A 41 4.18 10.25 4.02
N GLN A 42 3.36 9.41 4.68
CA GLN A 42 3.26 9.40 6.15
C GLN A 42 4.59 9.08 6.84
N CYS A 43 5.51 8.37 6.17
CA CYS A 43 6.85 8.10 6.71
C CYS A 43 7.68 9.36 6.96
N ARG A 44 7.28 10.54 6.46
CA ARG A 44 7.92 11.82 6.82
C ARG A 44 7.82 12.12 8.31
N TYR A 45 6.78 11.60 8.97
CA TYR A 45 6.46 11.79 10.38
C TYR A 45 7.09 10.73 11.29
N ALA A 46 7.56 9.60 10.76
CA ALA A 46 8.22 8.55 11.52
C ALA A 46 9.58 9.03 12.06
N GLY A 47 9.58 9.74 13.21
CA GLY A 47 10.72 10.43 13.84
C GLY A 47 12.12 10.01 13.38
N THR A 48 12.76 9.08 14.11
CA THR A 48 14.09 8.54 13.77
C THR A 48 14.04 7.35 12.80
N GLY A 49 12.84 6.94 12.36
CA GLY A 49 12.59 5.69 11.63
C GLY A 49 12.26 5.85 10.15
N LYS A 50 12.43 7.02 9.53
CA LYS A 50 11.94 7.32 8.17
C LYS A 50 12.38 6.32 7.11
N GLY A 51 13.67 5.97 7.09
CA GLY A 51 14.21 5.00 6.14
C GLY A 51 13.60 3.61 6.33
N ARG A 52 13.53 3.16 7.58
CA ARG A 52 12.90 1.88 7.94
C ARG A 52 11.41 1.85 7.59
N CYS A 53 10.68 2.94 7.85
CA CYS A 53 9.27 3.08 7.48
C CYS A 53 9.08 2.89 5.96
N ARG A 54 9.87 3.59 5.14
CA ARG A 54 9.80 3.46 3.68
C ARG A 54 10.14 2.05 3.19
N SER A 55 11.17 1.42 3.77
CA SER A 55 11.52 0.03 3.43
C SER A 55 10.40 -0.94 3.78
N THR A 56 9.82 -0.81 4.97
CA THR A 56 8.68 -1.64 5.39
C THR A 56 7.45 -1.44 4.50
N VAL A 57 7.16 -0.21 4.06
CA VAL A 57 6.07 0.04 3.09
C VAL A 57 6.32 -0.70 1.78
N LYS A 58 7.54 -0.63 1.24
CA LYS A 58 7.93 -1.32 0.00
C LYS A 58 7.96 -2.84 0.11
N GLU A 59 8.19 -3.36 1.31
CA GLU A 59 8.21 -4.79 1.60
C GLU A 59 6.79 -5.36 1.70
N ILE A 60 5.88 -4.63 2.33
CA ILE A 60 4.52 -5.09 2.61
C ILE A 60 3.57 -4.80 1.46
N TYR A 61 3.70 -3.64 0.80
CA TYR A 61 2.71 -3.14 -0.15
C TYR A 61 3.26 -3.08 -1.57
N ARG A 62 2.38 -3.34 -2.54
CA ARG A 62 2.64 -3.11 -3.97
C ARG A 62 1.50 -2.33 -4.60
N ILE A 63 1.81 -1.58 -5.65
CA ILE A 63 0.77 -0.92 -6.46
C ILE A 63 0.03 -2.00 -7.27
N GLY A 64 -1.29 -2.02 -7.15
CA GLY A 64 -2.19 -2.97 -7.78
C GLY A 64 -3.62 -2.47 -7.70
N ALA A 65 -4.53 -3.29 -7.18
CA ALA A 65 -5.92 -2.87 -6.93
C ALA A 65 -6.06 -2.01 -5.66
N THR A 66 -7.05 -1.13 -5.62
CA THR A 66 -7.43 -0.40 -4.40
C THR A 66 -7.80 -1.37 -3.29
N ASP A 67 -7.18 -1.23 -2.12
CA ASP A 67 -7.59 -1.98 -0.94
C ASP A 67 -8.66 -1.20 -0.17
N ALA A 68 -9.91 -1.65 -0.26
CA ALA A 68 -11.03 -1.06 0.49
C ALA A 68 -10.98 -1.35 2.00
N LYS A 69 -10.13 -2.28 2.45
CA LYS A 69 -9.93 -2.62 3.86
C LYS A 69 -8.76 -1.85 4.48
N LEU A 70 -7.93 -1.18 3.65
CA LEU A 70 -6.85 -0.35 4.13
C LEU A 70 -7.44 0.86 4.84
N ASP A 71 -7.13 0.97 6.11
CA ASP A 71 -7.62 2.06 6.94
C ASP A 71 -6.90 3.37 6.62
N CYS A 72 -7.45 4.17 5.71
CA CYS A 72 -6.93 5.50 5.37
C CYS A 72 -7.79 6.58 6.02
N ARG A 73 -7.13 7.53 6.67
CA ARG A 73 -7.78 8.60 7.45
C ARG A 73 -7.01 9.91 7.33
N THR A 74 -7.77 11.01 7.37
CA THR A 74 -7.22 12.36 7.25
C THR A 74 -7.77 13.26 8.35
N TYR A 75 -6.87 13.91 9.09
CA TYR A 75 -7.21 14.91 10.09
C TYR A 75 -6.21 16.06 10.01
N ALA A 76 -6.69 17.30 10.20
CA ALA A 76 -5.85 18.50 10.19
C ALA A 76 -4.87 18.60 8.98
N GLY A 77 -5.30 18.13 7.80
CA GLY A 77 -4.47 18.13 6.58
C GLY A 77 -3.38 17.05 6.53
N VAL A 78 -3.38 16.12 7.48
CA VAL A 78 -2.48 14.96 7.54
C VAL A 78 -3.25 13.72 7.15
N SER A 79 -2.80 13.05 6.09
CA SER A 79 -3.33 11.74 5.66
C SER A 79 -2.38 10.62 6.09
N VAL A 80 -2.95 9.55 6.64
CA VAL A 80 -2.24 8.32 6.99
C VAL A 80 -3.08 7.11 6.61
N CYS A 81 -2.41 6.01 6.30
CA CYS A 81 -3.01 4.72 6.03
C CYS A 81 -2.42 3.62 6.94
N GLY A 82 -3.27 2.67 7.28
CA GLY A 82 -2.93 1.48 8.05
C GLY A 82 -2.60 1.76 9.51
N THR A 83 -1.89 0.82 10.13
CA THR A 83 -1.45 0.92 11.52
C THR A 83 -0.19 1.76 11.63
N LEU A 84 -0.22 2.78 12.48
CA LEU A 84 0.94 3.62 12.77
C LEU A 84 1.85 2.95 13.80
N LYS A 85 3.16 3.01 13.55
CA LYS A 85 4.15 2.61 14.55
C LYS A 85 4.45 3.79 15.46
N LEU A 86 3.73 3.83 16.58
CA LEU A 86 3.77 4.96 17.49
C LEU A 86 4.95 4.89 18.47
N SER A 87 5.67 6.00 18.63
CA SER A 87 6.67 6.16 19.70
C SER A 87 6.01 6.32 21.07
N LYS A 88 6.81 6.23 22.15
CA LYS A 88 6.30 6.46 23.52
C LYS A 88 5.77 7.89 23.71
N ALA A 89 6.39 8.87 23.05
CA ALA A 89 5.95 10.27 23.09
C ALA A 89 4.60 10.44 22.37
N GLU A 90 4.46 9.84 21.18
CA GLU A 90 3.20 9.86 20.43
C GLU A 90 2.06 9.18 21.21
N GLN A 91 2.34 8.05 21.86
CA GLN A 91 1.36 7.37 22.72
C GLN A 91 0.93 8.23 23.93
N ALA A 92 1.87 8.95 24.54
CA ALA A 92 1.53 9.90 25.61
C ALA A 92 0.68 11.05 25.09
N CYS A 93 1.04 11.64 23.95
CA CYS A 93 0.25 12.69 23.29
C CYS A 93 -1.18 12.22 23.01
N ILE A 94 -1.37 10.98 22.53
CA ILE A 94 -2.70 10.42 22.26
C ILE A 94 -3.53 10.35 23.53
N ARG A 95 -2.96 9.81 24.62
CA ARG A 95 -3.67 9.71 25.90
C ARG A 95 -4.10 11.09 26.38
N ASP A 96 -3.19 12.05 26.41
CA ASP A 96 -3.46 13.39 26.91
C ASP A 96 -4.50 14.13 26.02
N SER A 97 -4.44 13.93 24.70
CA SER A 97 -5.42 14.47 23.75
C SER A 97 -6.81 13.85 23.92
N VAL A 98 -6.88 12.55 24.19
CA VAL A 98 -8.14 11.84 24.44
C VAL A 98 -8.77 12.27 25.76
N GLU A 99 -7.96 12.43 26.81
CA GLU A 99 -8.41 13.00 28.09
C GLU A 99 -8.93 14.43 27.92
N GLY A 100 -8.35 15.20 27.00
CA GLY A 100 -8.82 16.52 26.58
C GLY A 100 -10.08 16.52 25.69
N GLY A 101 -10.66 15.36 25.38
CA GLY A 101 -11.92 15.23 24.65
C GLY A 101 -11.79 15.03 23.13
N ILE A 102 -10.57 14.81 22.61
CA ILE A 102 -10.38 14.47 21.18
C ILE A 102 -10.61 12.97 20.97
N SER A 103 -11.22 12.58 19.85
CA SER A 103 -11.37 11.15 19.52
C SER A 103 -10.00 10.48 19.32
N PHE A 104 -9.86 9.23 19.76
CA PHE A 104 -8.61 8.45 19.58
C PHE A 104 -8.11 8.48 18.13
N ARG A 105 -8.99 8.30 17.15
CA ARG A 105 -8.65 8.26 15.72
C ARG A 105 -8.04 9.56 15.21
N ARG A 106 -8.56 10.70 15.69
CA ARG A 106 -8.01 12.02 15.38
C ARG A 106 -6.68 12.23 16.09
N ALA A 107 -6.62 11.94 17.38
CA ALA A 107 -5.40 12.05 18.18
C ALA A 107 -4.26 11.20 17.61
N GLU A 108 -4.55 9.99 17.13
CA GLU A 108 -3.55 9.09 16.52
C GLU A 108 -2.87 9.72 15.31
N VAL A 109 -3.64 10.42 14.46
CA VAL A 109 -3.09 11.10 13.27
C VAL A 109 -2.34 12.36 13.64
N GLU A 110 -2.95 13.22 14.46
CA GLU A 110 -2.38 14.51 14.83
C GLU A 110 -1.10 14.31 15.65
N CYS A 111 -1.10 13.43 16.65
CA CYS A 111 0.08 13.15 17.46
C CYS A 111 1.19 12.48 16.64
N TYR A 112 0.86 11.54 15.74
CA TYR A 112 1.87 10.95 14.87
C TYR A 112 2.59 12.00 14.00
N ALA A 113 1.88 13.03 13.56
CA ALA A 113 2.44 14.06 12.70
C ALA A 113 3.13 15.21 13.41
N PHE A 114 2.72 15.55 14.64
CA PHE A 114 3.07 16.81 15.29
C PHE A 114 3.76 16.68 16.66
N SER A 115 3.93 15.48 17.22
CA SER A 115 4.62 15.29 18.52
C SER A 115 6.14 15.24 18.43
#